data_AF-A0A2V7WYN9-F1
#
_entry.id   AF-A0A2V7WYN9-F1
#
_cell.length_a   1.000
_cell.length_b   1.000
_cell.length_c   1.000
_cell.angle_alpha   90.00
_cell.angle_beta   90.00
_cell.angle_gamma   90.00
#
_symmetry.space_group_name_H-M   'P 1'
#
loop_
_entity.id
_entity.type
_entity.pdbx_description
1 polymer ?
#
loop_
_entity_poly.entity_id
_entity_poly.type
_entity_poly.pdbx_seq_one_letter_code
_entity_poly.pdbx_strand_id
1 'polypeptide(L)'
;MGDFSDPGFRKWVDFRIQTFTDFLHEIDQTAKAVNPQIKTIPEIYPGIESEAVRVGADVYSLYPVVDAIAHEYEFGSGDHMASGRKPLDWFEYQVGMHSFRAFAQGKPTWILNYSWDGDKTVDKREAMKNLAMSQVMAGANFWDAPGHSMAGSNDLPTRKVIFDWIRAHEKTFYLQRSPIDPIGVYFSPETRNYYANEFIPSYRGILILLMQKHLEFQVVTPRTLQGFHGRTLILPDVRALSSAENDWLKQFEEGGGRIIISGTDTTEVGQSHNVVRLADDPGKSYSALLEKNFEQTSPEAEQGLFKALEGGDAVRVKAGQQVATSIARTSDGHVNVFFANFTGLVGGKNPVQTPQTGVEVTLASKSQGRGFFLPFLGETQALKGVQQGDSITFTLPPITKGAVFWYEQ
;
A
#
# COMPACT_ATOMS: atom_id res chain seq x y z
N MET A 1 -9.31 23.88 9.15
CA MET A 1 -10.57 23.21 9.54
C MET A 1 -10.96 23.69 10.94
N GLY A 2 -12.14 23.32 11.43
CA GLY A 2 -12.61 23.63 12.79
C GLY A 2 -11.82 22.93 13.90
N ASP A 3 -12.33 23.00 15.12
CA ASP A 3 -11.66 22.50 16.32
C ASP A 3 -11.96 21.01 16.56
N PHE A 4 -10.97 20.13 16.31
CA PHE A 4 -11.10 18.69 16.55
C PHE A 4 -11.13 18.32 18.04
N SER A 5 -10.92 19.24 18.97
CA SER A 5 -11.17 19.00 20.39
C SER A 5 -12.65 19.15 20.77
N ASP A 6 -13.45 19.84 19.95
CA ASP A 6 -14.90 20.00 20.16
C ASP A 6 -15.66 18.72 19.72
N PRO A 7 -16.37 18.03 20.63
CA PRO A 7 -17.20 16.88 20.28
C PRO A 7 -18.30 17.21 19.26
N GLY A 8 -18.80 18.45 19.25
CA GLY A 8 -19.77 18.92 18.27
C GLY A 8 -19.18 18.96 16.86
N PHE A 9 -17.94 19.44 16.72
CA PHE A 9 -17.24 19.43 15.44
C PHE A 9 -16.91 18.02 14.95
N ARG A 10 -16.51 17.10 15.84
CA ARG A 10 -16.31 15.68 15.47
C ARG A 10 -17.60 15.05 14.93
N LYS A 11 -18.72 15.25 15.62
CA LYS A 11 -20.04 14.79 15.13
C LYS A 11 -20.38 15.37 13.77
N TRP A 12 -20.03 16.64 13.50
CA TRP A 12 -20.24 17.25 12.20
C TRP A 12 -19.35 16.63 11.11
N VAL A 13 -18.10 16.25 11.44
CA VAL A 13 -17.23 15.48 10.53
C VAL A 13 -17.87 14.14 10.18
N ASP A 14 -18.31 13.38 11.19
CA ASP A 14 -18.94 12.07 11.00
C ASP A 14 -20.21 12.19 10.16
N PHE A 15 -21.06 13.18 10.47
CA PHE A 15 -22.28 13.48 9.72
C PHE A 15 -21.99 13.73 8.24
N ARG A 16 -20.95 14.51 7.91
CA ARG A 16 -20.62 14.77 6.50
C ARG A 16 -20.16 13.52 5.77
N ILE A 17 -19.26 12.74 6.36
CA ILE A 17 -18.79 11.48 5.75
C ILE A 17 -19.96 10.52 5.52
N GLN A 18 -20.84 10.39 6.53
CA GLN A 18 -22.04 9.57 6.42
C GLN A 18 -22.97 10.08 5.31
N THR A 19 -23.20 11.39 5.22
CA THR A 19 -24.07 11.99 4.20
C THR A 19 -23.61 11.69 2.78
N PHE A 20 -22.31 11.83 2.49
CA PHE A 20 -21.77 11.48 1.16
C PHE A 20 -21.82 9.98 0.88
N THR A 21 -21.60 9.16 1.91
CA THR A 21 -21.70 7.70 1.81
C THR A 21 -23.12 7.25 1.50
N ASP A 22 -24.11 7.78 2.22
CA ASP A 22 -25.54 7.50 2.01
C ASP A 22 -25.99 7.95 0.63
N PHE A 23 -25.53 9.13 0.19
CA PHE A 23 -25.86 9.65 -1.14
C PHE A 23 -25.33 8.76 -2.27
N LEU A 24 -24.08 8.30 -2.18
CA LEU A 24 -23.52 7.36 -3.16
C LEU A 24 -24.19 5.98 -3.09
N HIS A 25 -24.59 5.53 -1.90
CA HIS A 25 -25.37 4.32 -1.74
C HIS A 25 -26.75 4.43 -2.42
N GLU A 26 -27.44 5.56 -2.26
CA GLU A 26 -28.72 5.83 -2.90
C GLU A 26 -28.61 5.84 -4.43
N ILE A 27 -27.56 6.46 -4.98
CA ILE A 27 -27.25 6.39 -6.41
C ILE A 27 -27.09 4.93 -6.87
N ASP A 28 -26.29 4.15 -6.14
CA ASP A 28 -26.04 2.74 -6.48
C ASP A 28 -27.32 1.90 -6.48
N GLN A 29 -28.12 2.02 -5.42
CA GLN A 29 -29.38 1.29 -5.28
C GLN A 29 -30.39 1.71 -6.34
N THR A 30 -30.50 3.01 -6.63
CA THR A 30 -31.42 3.54 -7.65
C THR A 30 -31.04 3.05 -9.05
N ALA A 31 -29.75 3.08 -9.40
CA ALA A 31 -29.27 2.56 -10.67
C ALA A 31 -29.56 1.05 -10.80
N LYS A 32 -29.29 0.27 -9.74
CA LYS A 32 -29.50 -1.17 -9.74
C LYS A 32 -30.97 -1.58 -9.69
N ALA A 33 -31.86 -0.76 -9.15
CA ALA A 33 -33.31 -0.95 -9.22
C ALA A 33 -33.83 -0.89 -10.66
N VAL A 34 -33.18 -0.11 -11.53
CA VAL A 34 -33.45 -0.10 -12.97
C VAL A 34 -32.81 -1.29 -13.66
N ASN A 35 -31.53 -1.57 -13.39
CA ASN A 35 -30.83 -2.74 -13.90
C ASN A 35 -29.72 -3.20 -12.93
N PRO A 36 -29.83 -4.40 -12.33
CA PRO A 36 -28.87 -4.89 -11.33
C PRO A 36 -27.46 -5.14 -11.88
N GLN A 37 -27.27 -5.12 -13.20
CA GLN A 37 -25.95 -5.23 -13.84
C GLN A 37 -25.17 -3.91 -13.90
N ILE A 38 -25.82 -2.78 -13.63
CA ILE A 38 -25.13 -1.47 -13.60
C ILE A 38 -24.10 -1.47 -12.47
N LYS A 39 -22.92 -0.95 -12.78
CA LYS A 39 -21.81 -0.77 -11.84
C LYS A 39 -21.64 0.70 -11.51
N THR A 40 -21.60 1.02 -10.23
CA THR A 40 -21.36 2.37 -9.74
C THR A 40 -19.89 2.52 -9.38
N ILE A 41 -19.18 3.40 -10.10
CA ILE A 41 -17.75 3.63 -9.94
C ILE A 41 -17.53 5.14 -9.83
N PRO A 42 -17.55 5.72 -8.62
CA PRO A 42 -17.22 7.13 -8.46
C PRO A 42 -15.72 7.35 -8.66
N GLU A 43 -15.40 8.50 -9.23
CA GLU A 43 -14.09 9.13 -9.11
C GLU A 43 -14.05 9.86 -7.77
N ILE A 44 -13.07 9.53 -6.92
CA ILE A 44 -12.96 10.09 -5.58
C ILE A 44 -11.59 10.71 -5.40
N TYR A 45 -11.60 12.03 -5.19
CA TYR A 45 -10.64 12.75 -4.37
C TYR A 45 -11.24 12.87 -2.97
N PRO A 46 -10.52 12.54 -1.88
CA PRO A 46 -9.06 12.43 -1.77
C PRO A 46 -8.58 11.05 -1.28
N GLY A 47 -7.31 10.96 -0.88
CA GLY A 47 -6.67 9.74 -0.36
C GLY A 47 -6.96 9.40 1.11
N ILE A 48 -5.95 8.86 1.78
CA ILE A 48 -6.02 8.40 3.18
C ILE A 48 -5.85 9.53 4.21
N GLU A 49 -5.55 10.74 3.75
CA GLU A 49 -5.13 11.87 4.56
C GLU A 49 -6.31 12.66 5.15
N SER A 50 -6.00 13.82 5.74
CA SER A 50 -6.96 14.76 6.34
C SER A 50 -7.98 15.29 5.33
N GLU A 51 -7.64 15.27 4.05
CA GLU A 51 -8.45 15.74 2.94
C GLU A 51 -9.80 15.02 2.91
N ALA A 52 -9.86 13.72 3.28
CA ALA A 52 -11.12 12.99 3.19
C ALA A 52 -12.11 13.48 4.24
N VAL A 53 -11.62 13.99 5.37
CA VAL A 53 -12.45 14.79 6.28
C VAL A 53 -12.75 16.14 5.66
N ARG A 54 -11.78 16.88 5.08
CA ARG A 54 -12.02 18.23 4.52
C ARG A 54 -13.15 18.22 3.49
N VAL A 55 -13.11 17.28 2.55
CA VAL A 55 -14.07 17.12 1.46
C VAL A 55 -15.34 16.39 1.94
N GLY A 56 -15.19 15.42 2.85
CA GLY A 56 -16.28 14.56 3.31
C GLY A 56 -16.46 13.28 2.47
N ALA A 57 -15.66 13.08 1.43
CA ALA A 57 -15.67 11.87 0.61
C ALA A 57 -14.56 10.92 1.06
N ASP A 58 -14.87 9.99 1.96
CA ASP A 58 -13.90 9.04 2.51
C ASP A 58 -13.88 7.72 1.74
N VAL A 59 -12.80 7.43 1.01
CA VAL A 59 -12.67 6.19 0.24
C VAL A 59 -12.84 4.93 1.10
N TYR A 60 -12.43 4.96 2.38
CA TYR A 60 -12.65 3.82 3.27
C TYR A 60 -14.13 3.55 3.48
N SER A 61 -14.92 4.60 3.75
CA SER A 61 -16.38 4.53 3.98
C SER A 61 -17.19 4.28 2.71
N LEU A 62 -16.68 4.68 1.54
CA LEU A 62 -17.37 4.53 0.26
C LEU A 62 -17.27 3.12 -0.33
N TYR A 63 -16.14 2.42 -0.18
CA TYR A 63 -15.97 1.10 -0.77
C TYR A 63 -17.08 0.09 -0.45
N PRO A 64 -17.67 0.02 0.75
CA PRO A 64 -18.81 -0.85 1.04
C PRO A 64 -20.06 -0.60 0.19
N VAL A 65 -20.30 0.63 -0.24
CA VAL A 65 -21.56 1.04 -0.88
C VAL A 65 -21.50 1.24 -2.39
N VAL A 66 -20.31 1.08 -3.00
CA VAL A 66 -20.10 1.15 -4.47
C VAL A 66 -19.40 -0.11 -5.00
N ASP A 67 -19.42 -0.34 -6.32
CA ASP A 67 -18.82 -1.55 -6.90
C ASP A 67 -17.29 -1.47 -7.00
N ALA A 68 -16.74 -0.28 -7.25
CA ALA A 68 -15.31 0.02 -7.28
C ALA A 68 -15.11 1.53 -7.11
N ILE A 69 -13.85 1.97 -6.93
CA ILE A 69 -13.50 3.39 -6.89
C ILE A 69 -12.38 3.65 -7.90
N ALA A 70 -12.50 4.76 -8.63
CA ALA A 70 -11.40 5.39 -9.34
C ALA A 70 -10.81 6.47 -8.42
N HIS A 71 -9.59 6.27 -7.94
CA HIS A 71 -8.94 7.17 -6.99
C HIS A 71 -8.20 8.26 -7.74
N GLU A 72 -8.59 9.51 -7.51
CA GLU A 72 -7.71 10.65 -7.79
C GLU A 72 -6.83 10.86 -6.56
N TYR A 73 -5.66 10.23 -6.56
CA TYR A 73 -4.78 10.23 -5.39
C TYR A 73 -3.67 11.28 -5.49
N GLU A 74 -3.92 12.40 -4.84
CA GLU A 74 -2.94 13.43 -4.56
C GLU A 74 -2.66 13.46 -3.05
N PHE A 75 -1.39 13.61 -2.68
CA PHE A 75 -0.96 13.64 -1.29
C PHE A 75 0.13 14.68 -1.08
N GLY A 76 0.18 15.24 0.13
CA GLY A 76 1.13 16.29 0.47
C GLY A 76 0.83 17.59 -0.28
N SER A 77 1.83 18.47 -0.38
CA SER A 77 1.74 19.72 -1.14
C SER A 77 2.72 19.70 -2.30
N GLY A 78 2.28 20.06 -3.51
CA GLY A 78 3.17 20.31 -4.65
C GLY A 78 2.76 19.57 -5.91
N ASP A 79 3.75 19.21 -6.73
CA ASP A 79 3.53 18.44 -7.96
C ASP A 79 3.27 16.97 -7.63
N HIS A 80 2.08 16.48 -7.97
CA HIS A 80 1.65 15.10 -7.72
C HIS A 80 1.92 14.16 -8.91
N MET A 81 2.42 14.72 -10.03
CA MET A 81 2.66 13.98 -11.26
C MET A 81 3.85 13.04 -11.14
N ALA A 82 3.79 11.90 -11.84
CA ALA A 82 4.89 10.94 -11.85
C ALA A 82 6.23 11.56 -12.33
N SER A 83 6.20 12.58 -13.19
CA SER A 83 7.38 13.31 -13.63
C SER A 83 8.04 14.12 -12.52
N GLY A 84 7.26 14.66 -11.58
CA GLY A 84 7.74 15.51 -10.48
C GLY A 84 8.11 14.77 -9.20
N ARG A 85 7.65 13.53 -9.03
CA ARG A 85 7.82 12.75 -7.79
C ARG A 85 9.28 12.53 -7.40
N LYS A 86 9.60 12.92 -6.17
CA LYS A 86 10.85 12.60 -5.47
C LYS A 86 10.82 11.14 -5.00
N PRO A 87 11.97 10.57 -4.61
CA PRO A 87 12.04 9.22 -4.07
C PRO A 87 11.08 8.94 -2.91
N LEU A 88 10.95 9.85 -1.94
CA LEU A 88 10.01 9.71 -0.84
C LEU A 88 8.56 9.68 -1.32
N ASP A 89 8.20 10.57 -2.25
CA ASP A 89 6.85 10.64 -2.82
C ASP A 89 6.44 9.29 -3.42
N TRP A 90 7.36 8.54 -4.04
CA TRP A 90 7.05 7.19 -4.54
C TRP A 90 6.68 6.20 -3.44
N PHE A 91 7.34 6.25 -2.28
CA PHE A 91 7.02 5.39 -1.13
C PHE A 91 5.73 5.82 -0.44
N GLU A 92 5.49 7.12 -0.25
CA GLU A 92 4.21 7.62 0.26
C GLU A 92 3.05 7.27 -0.68
N TYR A 93 3.33 7.30 -2.00
CA TYR A 93 2.38 6.86 -2.99
C TYR A 93 2.06 5.36 -2.86
N GLN A 94 3.07 4.51 -2.63
CA GLN A 94 2.85 3.08 -2.33
C GLN A 94 2.02 2.87 -1.06
N VAL A 95 2.23 3.66 0.00
CA VAL A 95 1.39 3.59 1.20
C VAL A 95 -0.09 3.78 0.86
N GLY A 96 -0.41 4.78 0.03
CA GLY A 96 -1.76 4.99 -0.47
C GLY A 96 -2.28 3.78 -1.25
N MET A 97 -1.48 3.24 -2.19
CA MET A 97 -1.87 2.08 -2.99
C MET A 97 -2.23 0.87 -2.12
N HIS A 98 -1.36 0.51 -1.17
CA HIS A 98 -1.58 -0.62 -0.27
C HIS A 98 -2.80 -0.40 0.63
N SER A 99 -3.03 0.84 1.08
CA SER A 99 -4.21 1.19 1.88
C SER A 99 -5.50 1.07 1.06
N PHE A 100 -5.54 1.60 -0.17
CA PHE A 100 -6.71 1.49 -1.04
C PHE A 100 -7.03 0.04 -1.41
N ARG A 101 -6.01 -0.79 -1.64
CA ARG A 101 -6.21 -2.23 -1.87
C ARG A 101 -6.83 -2.92 -0.66
N ALA A 102 -6.41 -2.57 0.55
CA ALA A 102 -7.01 -3.09 1.77
C ALA A 102 -8.46 -2.63 1.94
N PHE A 103 -8.76 -1.35 1.66
CA PHE A 103 -10.12 -0.81 1.77
C PHE A 103 -11.09 -1.44 0.77
N ALA A 104 -10.58 -1.81 -0.42
CA ALA A 104 -11.36 -2.43 -1.49
C ALA A 104 -11.80 -3.87 -1.17
N GLN A 105 -11.16 -4.57 -0.23
CA GLN A 105 -11.48 -5.95 0.18
C GLN A 105 -11.67 -6.90 -1.03
N GLY A 106 -10.76 -6.83 -1.99
CA GLY A 106 -10.79 -7.67 -3.20
C GLY A 106 -11.52 -7.06 -4.40
N LYS A 107 -12.29 -5.97 -4.23
CA LYS A 107 -12.83 -5.19 -5.36
C LYS A 107 -11.69 -4.61 -6.20
N PRO A 108 -11.88 -4.36 -7.50
CA PRO A 108 -10.91 -3.62 -8.30
C PRO A 108 -10.72 -2.19 -7.79
N THR A 109 -9.51 -1.67 -7.94
CA THR A 109 -9.15 -0.28 -7.62
C THR A 109 -8.49 0.33 -8.85
N TRP A 110 -9.02 1.42 -9.39
CA TRP A 110 -8.35 2.20 -10.43
C TRP A 110 -7.70 3.41 -9.79
N ILE A 111 -6.54 3.79 -10.28
CA ILE A 111 -5.83 4.96 -9.78
C ILE A 111 -5.70 5.95 -10.92
N LEU A 112 -6.66 6.88 -10.98
CA LEU A 112 -6.60 8.04 -11.85
C LEU A 112 -5.51 8.96 -11.32
N ASN A 113 -4.38 9.00 -12.01
CA ASN A 113 -3.29 9.89 -11.63
C ASN A 113 -2.53 10.34 -12.87
N TYR A 114 -1.84 11.46 -12.72
CA TYR A 114 -1.23 12.15 -13.84
C TYR A 114 0.24 11.73 -13.94
N SER A 115 0.65 11.16 -15.07
CA SER A 115 2.07 10.84 -15.23
C SER A 115 2.91 12.06 -15.59
N TRP A 116 2.36 12.98 -16.37
CA TRP A 116 3.09 14.09 -16.97
C TRP A 116 2.12 15.19 -17.41
N ASP A 117 2.49 16.46 -17.27
CA ASP A 117 1.73 17.60 -17.82
C ASP A 117 2.67 18.75 -18.19
N GLY A 118 3.29 18.67 -19.37
CA GLY A 118 4.13 19.76 -19.90
C GLY A 118 5.55 19.82 -19.34
N ASP A 119 6.00 18.83 -18.56
CA ASP A 119 7.38 18.78 -18.05
C ASP A 119 8.40 18.79 -19.19
N LYS A 120 9.31 19.77 -19.16
CA LYS A 120 10.28 20.05 -20.23
C LYS A 120 11.55 19.19 -20.13
N THR A 121 11.75 18.50 -19.01
CA THR A 121 12.97 17.75 -18.70
C THR A 121 12.70 16.25 -18.67
N VAL A 122 11.56 15.83 -18.14
CA VAL A 122 11.20 14.43 -18.02
C VAL A 122 10.45 13.93 -19.26
N ASP A 123 10.91 12.81 -19.81
CA ASP A 123 10.20 12.12 -20.90
C ASP A 123 8.87 11.55 -20.40
N LYS A 124 7.77 12.02 -20.99
CA LYS A 124 6.40 11.58 -20.70
C LYS A 124 6.21 10.05 -20.77
N ARG A 125 6.96 9.35 -21.64
CA ARG A 125 6.88 7.89 -21.78
C ARG A 125 7.45 7.20 -20.57
N GLU A 126 8.57 7.71 -20.03
CA GLU A 126 9.18 7.15 -18.82
C GLU A 126 8.36 7.46 -17.58
N ALA A 127 7.79 8.66 -17.48
CA ALA A 127 6.88 9.01 -16.40
C ALA A 127 5.63 8.12 -16.41
N MET A 128 5.04 7.87 -17.59
CA MET A 128 3.90 6.95 -17.74
C MET A 128 4.24 5.52 -17.31
N LYS A 129 5.42 5.02 -17.72
CA LYS A 129 5.90 3.69 -17.31
C LYS A 129 6.14 3.60 -15.80
N ASN A 130 6.68 4.65 -15.17
CA ASN A 130 6.88 4.70 -13.73
C ASN A 130 5.56 4.63 -12.97
N LEU A 131 4.56 5.41 -13.42
CA LEU A 131 3.24 5.38 -12.82
C LEU A 131 2.56 4.01 -12.98
N ALA A 132 2.59 3.44 -14.19
CA ALA A 132 2.04 2.12 -14.45
C ALA A 132 2.72 1.02 -13.62
N MET A 133 4.05 1.00 -13.59
CA MET A 133 4.82 0.05 -12.78
C MET A 133 4.44 0.17 -11.30
N SER A 134 4.44 1.39 -10.75
CA SER A 134 4.16 1.63 -9.34
C SER A 134 2.76 1.15 -8.92
N GLN A 135 1.75 1.34 -9.77
CA GLN A 135 0.38 0.95 -9.47
C GLN A 135 0.13 -0.56 -9.68
N VAL A 136 0.64 -1.14 -10.78
CA VAL A 136 0.43 -2.57 -11.09
C VAL A 136 1.14 -3.48 -10.10
N MET A 137 2.35 -3.13 -9.65
CA MET A 137 3.09 -3.92 -8.66
C MET A 137 2.36 -3.94 -7.30
N ALA A 138 1.71 -2.84 -6.91
CA ALA A 138 0.86 -2.78 -5.72
C ALA A 138 -0.51 -3.49 -5.91
N GLY A 139 -0.84 -3.96 -7.12
CA GLY A 139 -2.09 -4.65 -7.42
C GLY A 139 -3.28 -3.74 -7.71
N ALA A 140 -3.01 -2.49 -8.09
CA ALA A 140 -4.02 -1.54 -8.57
C ALA A 140 -4.04 -1.48 -10.10
N ASN A 141 -5.14 -0.94 -10.66
CA ASN A 141 -5.30 -0.75 -12.09
C ASN A 141 -4.78 0.62 -12.53
N PHE A 142 -4.02 0.61 -13.61
CA PHE A 142 -3.39 1.80 -14.14
C PHE A 142 -4.35 2.68 -14.93
N TRP A 143 -4.47 3.94 -14.53
CA TRP A 143 -5.20 4.96 -15.28
C TRP A 143 -4.42 6.28 -15.31
N ASP A 144 -3.79 6.56 -16.45
CA ASP A 144 -3.19 7.86 -16.76
C ASP A 144 -4.11 8.70 -17.66
N ALA A 145 -4.07 10.01 -17.47
CA ALA A 145 -4.64 10.98 -18.40
C ALA A 145 -3.73 12.22 -18.44
N PRO A 146 -3.74 13.01 -19.52
CA PRO A 146 -3.18 14.36 -19.48
C PRO A 146 -3.95 15.18 -18.44
N GLY A 147 -3.24 15.91 -17.57
CA GLY A 147 -3.78 16.58 -16.38
C GLY A 147 -5.06 17.38 -16.64
N HIS A 148 -4.90 18.61 -17.13
CA HIS A 148 -6.01 19.57 -17.24
C HIS A 148 -7.10 19.19 -18.25
N SER A 149 -6.82 18.33 -19.24
CA SER A 149 -7.86 17.88 -20.18
C SER A 149 -8.62 16.66 -19.67
N MET A 150 -8.01 15.87 -18.77
CA MET A 150 -8.48 14.56 -18.30
C MET A 150 -8.95 13.62 -19.43
N ALA A 151 -8.48 13.86 -20.65
CA ALA A 151 -8.96 13.21 -21.86
C ALA A 151 -7.78 12.77 -22.72
N GLY A 152 -7.80 11.51 -23.15
CA GLY A 152 -6.80 10.92 -24.03
C GLY A 152 -5.62 10.33 -23.28
N SER A 153 -4.42 10.43 -23.86
CA SER A 153 -3.19 9.85 -23.34
C SER A 153 -2.01 10.81 -23.46
N ASN A 154 -1.16 10.84 -22.44
CA ASN A 154 0.12 11.55 -22.54
C ASN A 154 0.99 10.98 -23.68
N ASP A 155 0.92 9.67 -23.92
CA ASP A 155 1.56 8.98 -25.04
C ASP A 155 0.81 7.70 -25.40
N LEU A 156 0.03 7.73 -26.49
CA LEU A 156 -0.81 6.60 -26.90
C LEU A 156 0.01 5.33 -27.26
N PRO A 157 1.15 5.41 -27.98
CA PRO A 157 1.98 4.25 -28.25
C PRO A 157 2.50 3.57 -26.97
N THR A 158 3.03 4.34 -26.02
CA THR A 158 3.52 3.79 -24.73
C THR A 158 2.40 3.16 -23.94
N ARG A 159 1.24 3.82 -23.87
CA ARG A 159 0.04 3.27 -23.24
C ARG A 159 -0.35 1.91 -23.83
N LYS A 160 -0.33 1.78 -25.15
CA LYS A 160 -0.64 0.52 -25.83
C LYS A 160 0.33 -0.59 -25.42
N VAL A 161 1.64 -0.31 -25.39
CA VAL A 161 2.65 -1.29 -24.94
C VAL A 161 2.38 -1.75 -23.50
N ILE A 162 2.05 -0.81 -22.60
CA ILE A 162 1.74 -1.13 -21.20
C ILE A 162 0.51 -2.05 -21.11
N PHE A 163 -0.60 -1.69 -21.78
CA PHE A 163 -1.83 -2.49 -21.71
C PHE A 163 -1.73 -3.82 -22.45
N ASP A 164 -0.99 -3.90 -23.56
CA ASP A 164 -0.73 -5.16 -24.27
C ASP A 164 0.05 -6.12 -23.36
N TRP A 165 1.04 -5.61 -22.62
CA TRP A 165 1.81 -6.40 -21.65
C TRP A 165 0.97 -6.83 -20.43
N ILE A 166 0.18 -5.92 -19.86
CA ILE A 166 -0.76 -6.25 -18.77
C ILE A 166 -1.73 -7.35 -19.22
N ARG A 167 -2.28 -7.24 -20.44
CA ARG A 167 -3.19 -8.24 -21.02
C ARG A 167 -2.52 -9.60 -21.17
N ALA A 168 -1.26 -9.64 -21.62
CA ALA A 168 -0.52 -10.89 -21.80
C ALA A 168 -0.24 -11.62 -20.47
N HIS A 169 -0.21 -10.87 -19.35
CA HIS A 169 0.15 -11.40 -18.03
C HIS A 169 -0.92 -11.10 -16.96
N GLU A 170 -2.19 -10.99 -17.36
CA GLU A 170 -3.30 -10.55 -16.50
C GLU A 170 -3.40 -11.37 -15.21
N LYS A 171 -3.22 -12.69 -15.31
CA LYS A 171 -3.26 -13.61 -14.16
C LYS A 171 -2.12 -13.34 -13.16
N THR A 172 -0.95 -12.93 -13.62
CA THR A 172 0.16 -12.59 -12.72
C THR A 172 -0.16 -11.34 -11.90
N PHE A 173 -0.89 -10.37 -12.45
CA PHE A 173 -1.14 -9.09 -11.77
C PHE A 173 -2.44 -9.05 -10.96
N TYR A 174 -3.50 -9.67 -11.46
CA TYR A 174 -4.87 -9.45 -10.99
C TYR A 174 -5.56 -10.66 -10.37
N LEU A 175 -4.86 -11.79 -10.19
CA LEU A 175 -5.36 -12.82 -9.29
C LEU A 175 -5.50 -12.27 -7.86
N GLN A 176 -6.47 -12.81 -7.12
CA GLN A 176 -6.71 -12.40 -5.74
C GLN A 176 -5.46 -12.68 -4.90
N ARG A 177 -5.00 -11.66 -4.19
CA ARG A 177 -3.84 -11.71 -3.30
C ARG A 177 -4.32 -11.93 -1.87
N SER A 178 -3.73 -12.89 -1.17
CA SER A 178 -3.93 -13.15 0.26
C SER A 178 -2.58 -13.17 0.98
N PRO A 179 -2.51 -12.70 2.23
CA PRO A 179 -1.28 -12.73 2.99
C PRO A 179 -0.83 -14.16 3.33
N ILE A 180 0.47 -14.36 3.58
CA ILE A 180 1.08 -15.65 3.93
C ILE A 180 1.39 -15.71 5.42
N ASP A 181 2.20 -14.77 5.91
CA ASP A 181 2.59 -14.61 7.31
C ASP A 181 2.80 -13.11 7.60
N PRO A 182 1.73 -12.29 7.55
CA PRO A 182 1.86 -10.84 7.48
C PRO A 182 2.14 -10.24 8.86
N ILE A 183 2.87 -9.13 8.85
CA ILE A 183 2.81 -8.15 9.94
C ILE A 183 1.59 -7.25 9.70
N GLY A 184 0.67 -7.21 10.65
CA GLY A 184 -0.50 -6.34 10.60
C GLY A 184 -0.12 -4.90 10.92
N VAL A 185 -0.64 -3.94 10.16
CA VAL A 185 -0.54 -2.51 10.45
C VAL A 185 -1.96 -1.94 10.47
N TYR A 186 -2.39 -1.46 11.64
CA TYR A 186 -3.76 -1.02 11.84
C TYR A 186 -3.99 0.37 11.24
N PHE A 187 -5.00 0.48 10.37
CA PHE A 187 -5.55 1.74 9.91
C PHE A 187 -6.84 2.06 10.69
N SER A 188 -6.79 3.04 11.59
CA SER A 188 -7.96 3.53 12.32
C SER A 188 -8.60 4.71 11.57
N PRO A 189 -9.77 4.52 10.92
CA PRO A 189 -10.44 5.61 10.20
C PRO A 189 -10.86 6.75 11.14
N GLU A 190 -11.30 6.43 12.35
CA GLU A 190 -11.68 7.45 13.36
C GLU A 190 -10.45 8.23 13.85
N THR A 191 -9.34 7.54 14.16
CA THR A 191 -8.11 8.23 14.54
C THR A 191 -7.65 9.14 13.41
N ARG A 192 -7.66 8.66 12.17
CA ARG A 192 -7.36 9.49 10.99
C ARG A 192 -8.29 10.70 10.93
N ASN A 193 -9.59 10.51 11.15
CA ASN A 193 -10.55 11.60 11.03
C ASN A 193 -10.28 12.74 12.04
N TYR A 194 -9.86 12.42 13.26
CA TYR A 194 -9.74 13.40 14.35
C TYR A 194 -8.29 13.84 14.64
N TYR A 195 -7.31 13.03 14.27
CA TYR A 195 -5.89 13.17 14.63
C TYR A 195 -4.96 12.88 13.44
N ALA A 196 -5.37 13.31 12.23
CA ALA A 196 -4.62 13.03 10.99
C ALA A 196 -3.15 13.48 11.05
N ASN A 197 -2.84 14.60 11.71
CA ASN A 197 -1.50 15.18 11.77
C ASN A 197 -0.51 14.30 12.55
N GLU A 198 -1.00 13.51 13.49
CA GLU A 198 -0.20 12.58 14.26
C GLU A 198 -0.26 11.16 13.68
N PHE A 199 -1.45 10.71 13.33
CA PHE A 199 -1.68 9.36 12.83
C PHE A 199 -1.04 9.09 11.46
N ILE A 200 -1.20 10.00 10.47
CA ILE A 200 -0.74 9.74 9.10
C ILE A 200 0.79 9.61 9.01
N PRO A 201 1.61 10.48 9.63
CA PRO A 201 3.05 10.27 9.69
C PRO A 201 3.44 8.96 10.38
N SER A 202 2.78 8.60 11.48
CA SER A 202 3.05 7.33 12.17
C SER A 202 2.75 6.13 11.28
N TYR A 203 1.54 6.07 10.72
CA TYR A 203 1.09 4.99 9.84
C TYR A 203 1.96 4.85 8.58
N ARG A 204 2.25 5.97 7.90
CA ARG A 204 3.12 5.98 6.71
C ARG A 204 4.52 5.49 7.03
N GLY A 205 5.12 6.01 8.10
CA GLY A 205 6.48 5.62 8.47
C GLY A 205 6.62 4.14 8.76
N ILE A 206 5.65 3.53 9.46
CA ILE A 206 5.63 2.08 9.69
C ILE A 206 5.56 1.30 8.37
N LEU A 207 4.66 1.68 7.46
CA LEU A 207 4.54 0.97 6.18
C LEU A 207 5.78 1.13 5.30
N ILE A 208 6.41 2.30 5.31
CA ILE A 208 7.67 2.52 4.59
C ILE A 208 8.79 1.68 5.20
N LEU A 209 8.91 1.62 6.54
CA LEU A 209 9.87 0.75 7.23
C LEU A 209 9.71 -0.71 6.78
N LEU A 210 8.48 -1.23 6.77
CA LEU A 210 8.22 -2.62 6.38
C LEU A 210 8.53 -2.85 4.89
N MET A 211 8.16 -1.92 4.01
CA MET A 211 8.51 -1.99 2.58
C MET A 211 10.03 -1.98 2.35
N GLN A 212 10.77 -1.12 3.04
CA GLN A 212 12.22 -0.98 2.86
C GLN A 212 13.02 -2.12 3.52
N LYS A 213 12.46 -2.79 4.54
CA LYS A 213 12.98 -4.05 5.09
C LYS A 213 12.50 -5.29 4.31
N HIS A 214 11.63 -5.10 3.33
CA HIS A 214 11.00 -6.16 2.53
C HIS A 214 10.28 -7.22 3.36
N LEU A 215 9.56 -6.77 4.39
CA LEU A 215 8.73 -7.62 5.24
C LEU A 215 7.30 -7.65 4.70
N GLU A 216 6.69 -8.84 4.67
CA GLU A 216 5.28 -8.96 4.30
C GLU A 216 4.43 -8.22 5.33
N PHE A 217 3.52 -7.37 4.85
CA PHE A 217 2.59 -6.67 5.71
C PHE A 217 1.16 -6.71 5.16
N GLN A 218 0.21 -6.55 6.07
CA GLN A 218 -1.20 -6.40 5.76
C GLN A 218 -1.72 -5.13 6.44
N VAL A 219 -2.33 -4.24 5.67
CA VAL A 219 -3.12 -3.14 6.26
C VAL A 219 -4.41 -3.75 6.82
N VAL A 220 -4.58 -3.63 8.13
CA VAL A 220 -5.73 -4.14 8.87
C VAL A 220 -6.64 -2.97 9.21
N THR A 221 -7.95 -3.15 9.08
CA THR A 221 -8.97 -2.10 9.28
C THR A 221 -10.07 -2.64 10.19
N PRO A 222 -10.96 -1.81 10.74
CA PRO A 222 -12.11 -2.30 11.49
C PRO A 222 -12.90 -3.40 10.74
N ARG A 223 -13.04 -3.29 9.41
CA ARG A 223 -13.74 -4.28 8.57
C ARG A 223 -13.00 -5.60 8.39
N THR A 224 -11.68 -5.62 8.60
CA THR A 224 -10.82 -6.78 8.30
C THR A 224 -10.14 -7.37 9.52
N LEU A 225 -10.32 -6.79 10.72
CA LEU A 225 -9.77 -7.32 11.99
C LEU A 225 -10.05 -8.81 12.18
N GLN A 226 -11.30 -9.22 12.01
CA GLN A 226 -11.72 -10.62 12.23
C GLN A 226 -11.04 -11.62 11.28
N GLY A 227 -10.61 -11.17 10.11
CA GLY A 227 -9.90 -12.00 9.13
C GLY A 227 -8.37 -11.89 9.21
N PHE A 228 -7.84 -11.17 10.20
CA PHE A 228 -6.41 -11.06 10.39
C PHE A 228 -5.86 -12.33 11.06
N HIS A 229 -4.79 -12.88 10.47
CA HIS A 229 -4.17 -14.13 10.92
C HIS A 229 -2.65 -14.01 11.12
N GLY A 230 -2.11 -12.79 11.08
CA GLY A 230 -0.70 -12.54 11.38
C GLY A 230 -0.43 -12.64 12.89
N ARG A 231 0.85 -12.77 13.25
CA ARG A 231 1.28 -12.89 14.64
C ARG A 231 1.42 -11.56 15.36
N THR A 232 1.70 -10.49 14.62
CA THR A 232 1.92 -9.15 15.17
C THR A 232 0.96 -8.15 14.54
N LEU A 233 0.30 -7.35 15.36
CA LEU A 233 -0.48 -6.18 14.93
C LEU A 233 0.15 -4.90 15.51
N ILE A 234 0.54 -3.96 14.64
CA ILE A 234 1.06 -2.65 15.00
C ILE A 234 -0.08 -1.63 14.99
N LEU A 235 -0.19 -0.83 16.05
CA LEU A 235 -1.12 0.28 16.21
C LEU A 235 -0.33 1.61 16.21
N PRO A 236 -0.11 2.20 15.03
CA PRO A 236 0.64 3.46 14.89
C PRO A 236 -0.18 4.65 15.39
N ASP A 237 0.14 5.19 16.57
CA ASP A 237 -0.51 6.36 17.20
C ASP A 237 -2.04 6.31 17.12
N VAL A 238 -2.62 5.14 17.43
CA VAL A 238 -4.08 4.91 17.40
C VAL A 238 -4.72 5.52 18.65
N ARG A 239 -5.61 6.51 18.43
CA ARG A 239 -6.22 7.32 19.50
C ARG A 239 -7.72 7.13 19.68
N ALA A 240 -8.36 6.49 18.71
CA ALA A 240 -9.79 6.23 18.69
C ALA A 240 -10.06 4.80 18.20
N LEU A 241 -10.79 4.06 19.04
CA LEU A 241 -11.22 2.68 18.84
C LEU A 241 -12.63 2.54 19.41
N SER A 242 -13.49 1.81 18.72
CA SER A 242 -14.76 1.36 19.28
C SER A 242 -14.56 0.28 20.35
N SER A 243 -15.61 0.02 21.13
CA SER A 243 -15.59 -1.10 22.10
C SER A 243 -15.34 -2.45 21.42
N ALA A 244 -15.91 -2.68 20.23
CA ALA A 244 -15.72 -3.91 19.49
C ALA A 244 -14.27 -4.10 19.02
N GLU A 245 -13.59 -3.03 18.62
CA GLU A 245 -12.16 -3.08 18.27
C GLU A 245 -11.31 -3.37 19.52
N ASN A 246 -11.58 -2.69 20.65
CA ASN A 246 -10.88 -2.94 21.91
C ASN A 246 -11.07 -4.38 22.41
N ASP A 247 -12.29 -4.92 22.33
CA ASP A 247 -12.58 -6.30 22.72
C ASP A 247 -11.86 -7.30 21.81
N TRP A 248 -11.80 -7.03 20.50
CA TRP A 248 -11.03 -7.85 19.57
C TRP A 248 -9.53 -7.82 19.88
N LEU A 249 -8.95 -6.66 20.19
CA LEU A 249 -7.54 -6.55 20.56
C LEU A 249 -7.22 -7.38 21.81
N LYS A 250 -8.09 -7.35 22.82
CA LYS A 250 -7.95 -8.19 24.03
C LYS A 250 -7.97 -9.68 23.67
N GLN A 251 -8.92 -10.10 22.83
CA GLN A 251 -9.02 -11.50 22.38
C GLN A 251 -7.81 -11.94 21.53
N PHE A 252 -7.32 -11.07 20.66
CA PHE A 252 -6.14 -11.33 19.85
C PHE A 252 -4.91 -11.56 20.73
N GLU A 253 -4.73 -10.73 21.76
CA GLU A 253 -3.65 -10.87 22.75
C GLU A 253 -3.77 -12.14 23.59
N GLU A 254 -4.97 -12.42 24.12
CA GLU A 254 -5.27 -13.65 24.88
C GLU A 254 -5.05 -14.91 24.05
N GLY A 255 -5.26 -14.83 22.72
CA GLY A 255 -4.96 -15.87 21.75
C GLY A 255 -3.48 -16.05 21.42
N GLY A 256 -2.59 -15.26 22.03
CA GLY A 256 -1.15 -15.30 21.81
C GLY A 256 -0.66 -14.35 20.71
N GLY A 257 -1.52 -13.50 20.18
CA GLY A 257 -1.16 -12.45 19.22
C GLY A 257 -0.36 -11.33 19.89
N ARG A 258 0.65 -10.83 19.21
CA ARG A 258 1.48 -9.72 19.69
C ARG A 258 0.91 -8.38 19.23
N ILE A 259 0.75 -7.46 20.16
CA ILE A 259 0.28 -6.09 19.94
C ILE A 259 1.43 -5.12 20.18
N ILE A 260 1.75 -4.31 19.17
CA ILE A 260 2.74 -3.23 19.28
C ILE A 260 2.01 -1.89 19.24
N ILE A 261 2.12 -1.11 20.30
CA ILE A 261 1.53 0.22 20.40
C ILE A 261 2.66 1.26 20.35
N SER A 262 2.50 2.28 19.51
CA SER A 262 3.42 3.42 19.44
C SER A 262 2.67 4.74 19.52
N GLY A 263 3.38 5.80 19.91
CA GLY A 263 2.77 7.12 20.10
C GLY A 263 1.86 7.17 21.32
N THR A 264 0.71 7.83 21.19
CA THR A 264 -0.26 7.98 22.28
C THR A 264 -1.03 6.68 22.48
N ASP A 265 -0.80 6.01 23.59
CA ASP A 265 -1.59 4.83 23.97
C ASP A 265 -2.95 5.25 24.56
N THR A 266 -4.01 5.01 23.78
CA THR A 266 -5.41 5.14 24.23
C THR A 266 -6.11 3.80 24.32
N THR A 267 -5.37 2.72 24.10
CA THR A 267 -5.91 1.37 24.05
C THR A 267 -6.24 0.90 25.47
N GLU A 268 -7.28 0.07 25.58
CA GLU A 268 -7.63 -0.57 26.86
C GLU A 268 -6.98 -1.96 27.01
N VAL A 269 -5.95 -2.25 26.22
CA VAL A 269 -5.27 -3.54 26.25
C VAL A 269 -4.40 -3.59 27.52
N GLY A 270 -4.42 -4.73 28.21
CA GLY A 270 -3.71 -4.90 29.48
C GLY A 270 -2.18 -4.83 29.37
N GLN A 271 -1.51 -5.14 30.48
CA GLN A 271 -0.07 -5.40 30.48
C GLN A 271 0.18 -6.91 30.40
N SER A 272 0.83 -7.33 29.33
CA SER A 272 1.29 -8.71 29.15
C SER A 272 2.59 -8.73 28.36
N HIS A 273 3.24 -9.90 28.28
CA HIS A 273 4.45 -10.08 27.47
C HIS A 273 4.20 -9.92 25.95
N ASN A 274 2.95 -10.06 25.51
CA ASN A 274 2.52 -9.90 24.13
C ASN A 274 2.16 -8.45 23.78
N VAL A 275 2.14 -7.53 24.77
CA VAL A 275 1.83 -6.12 24.54
C VAL A 275 3.11 -5.29 24.69
N VAL A 276 3.65 -4.86 23.56
CA VAL A 276 4.85 -4.03 23.50
C VAL A 276 4.44 -2.58 23.31
N ARG A 277 4.73 -1.74 24.30
CA ARG A 277 4.56 -0.28 24.23
C ARG A 277 5.90 0.37 23.93
N LEU A 278 6.02 0.94 22.74
CA LEU A 278 7.23 1.67 22.35
C LEU A 278 7.17 3.07 22.98
N ALA A 279 8.27 3.48 23.63
CA ALA A 279 8.36 4.78 24.29
C ALA A 279 8.31 5.95 23.30
N ASP A 280 8.83 5.72 22.10
CA ASP A 280 8.80 6.65 20.97
C ASP A 280 7.84 6.17 19.88
N ASP A 281 7.49 7.07 18.95
CA ASP A 281 6.76 6.73 17.73
C ASP A 281 7.74 6.49 16.57
N PRO A 282 8.15 5.23 16.31
CA PRO A 282 9.15 4.94 15.28
C PRO A 282 8.64 5.29 13.88
N GLY A 283 7.33 5.16 13.62
CA GLY A 283 6.75 5.55 12.33
C GLY A 283 6.92 7.04 12.09
N LYS A 284 6.47 7.86 13.03
CA LYS A 284 6.55 9.32 12.91
C LYS A 284 8.01 9.82 12.88
N SER A 285 8.87 9.23 13.71
CA SER A 285 10.29 9.57 13.76
C SER A 285 10.98 9.24 12.44
N TYR A 286 10.69 8.06 11.88
CA TYR A 286 11.25 7.64 10.61
C TYR A 286 10.76 8.49 9.44
N SER A 287 9.48 8.83 9.38
CA SER A 287 8.94 9.75 8.38
C SER A 287 9.66 11.10 8.41
N ALA A 288 9.90 11.68 9.59
CA ALA A 288 10.63 12.94 9.72
C ALA A 288 12.10 12.82 9.25
N LEU A 289 12.75 11.68 9.47
CA LEU A 289 14.11 11.42 8.95
C LEU A 289 14.11 11.33 7.42
N LEU A 290 13.14 10.63 6.82
CA LEU A 290 13.01 10.50 5.38
C LEU A 290 12.76 11.86 4.70
N GLU A 291 11.89 12.70 5.26
CA GLU A 291 11.63 14.06 4.77
C GLU A 291 12.91 14.91 4.76
N LYS A 292 13.75 14.74 5.78
CA LYS A 292 15.01 15.46 5.90
C LYS A 292 16.07 14.95 4.92
N ASN A 293 16.24 13.64 4.82
CA ASN A 293 17.23 13.02 3.94
C ASN A 293 16.90 11.57 3.60
N PHE A 294 16.07 11.37 2.58
CA PHE A 294 15.69 10.04 2.10
C PHE A 294 16.90 9.15 1.73
N GLU A 295 17.91 9.71 1.05
CA GLU A 295 19.03 8.92 0.52
C GLU A 295 19.91 8.29 1.60
N GLN A 296 20.07 8.99 2.74
CA GLN A 296 20.92 8.54 3.85
C GLN A 296 20.14 7.91 5.01
N THR A 297 18.82 7.96 4.97
CA THR A 297 17.99 7.36 6.01
C THR A 297 17.93 5.85 5.83
N SER A 298 18.26 5.13 6.89
CA SER A 298 18.33 3.66 6.91
C SER A 298 17.25 3.13 7.84
N PRO A 299 16.42 2.15 7.44
CA PRO A 299 15.46 1.50 8.33
C PRO A 299 16.08 0.99 9.64
N GLU A 300 17.38 0.67 9.62
CA GLU A 300 18.20 0.22 10.75
C GLU A 300 18.20 1.19 11.95
N ALA A 301 17.75 2.44 11.78
CA ALA A 301 17.51 3.37 12.88
C ALA A 301 16.44 2.84 13.86
N GLU A 302 15.46 2.07 13.39
CA GLU A 302 14.30 1.63 14.16
C GLU A 302 14.41 0.18 14.67
N GLN A 303 15.58 -0.21 15.20
CA GLN A 303 15.81 -1.59 15.68
C GLN A 303 14.85 -2.03 16.78
N GLY A 304 14.37 -1.09 17.60
CA GLY A 304 13.42 -1.38 18.69
C GLY A 304 12.12 -1.98 18.16
N LEU A 305 11.60 -1.41 17.07
CA LEU A 305 10.42 -1.95 16.39
C LEU A 305 10.69 -3.36 15.85
N PHE A 306 11.78 -3.54 15.09
CA PHE A 306 12.05 -4.84 14.45
C PHE A 306 12.33 -5.97 15.43
N LYS A 307 12.97 -5.68 16.57
CA LYS A 307 13.16 -6.66 17.65
C LYS A 307 11.85 -7.08 18.32
N ALA A 308 10.82 -6.24 18.23
CA ALA A 308 9.52 -6.53 18.79
C ALA A 308 8.62 -7.33 17.84
N LEU A 309 8.94 -7.43 16.54
CA LEU A 309 8.12 -8.15 15.56
C LEU A 309 8.20 -9.66 15.74
N GLU A 310 7.08 -10.33 15.51
CA GLU A 310 6.98 -11.78 15.30
C GLU A 310 6.25 -12.06 13.98
N GLY A 311 6.71 -13.07 13.23
CA GLY A 311 6.20 -13.41 11.90
C GLY A 311 6.94 -12.65 10.79
N GLY A 312 6.48 -12.84 9.54
CA GLY A 312 7.10 -12.25 8.35
C GLY A 312 8.27 -13.05 7.79
N ASP A 313 8.48 -14.29 8.24
CA ASP A 313 9.65 -15.10 7.89
C ASP A 313 9.39 -16.11 6.75
N ALA A 314 8.13 -16.29 6.36
CA ALA A 314 7.75 -17.24 5.31
C ALA A 314 8.42 -16.93 3.96
N VAL A 315 8.62 -15.64 3.67
CA VAL A 315 9.32 -15.13 2.49
C VAL A 315 10.30 -14.06 2.93
N ARG A 316 11.59 -14.26 2.65
CA ARG A 316 12.64 -13.29 2.93
C ARG A 316 13.19 -12.73 1.64
N VAL A 317 13.26 -11.40 1.54
CA VAL A 317 13.75 -10.71 0.35
C VAL A 317 14.98 -9.89 0.72
N LYS A 318 16.02 -10.00 -0.11
CA LYS A 318 17.21 -9.15 -0.04
C LYS A 318 17.23 -8.27 -1.27
N ALA A 319 16.98 -6.98 -1.09
CA ALA A 319 17.05 -5.95 -2.12
C ALA A 319 17.46 -4.61 -1.50
N GLY A 320 17.80 -3.62 -2.33
CA GLY A 320 18.06 -2.26 -1.85
C GLY A 320 16.81 -1.61 -1.25
N GLN A 321 17.00 -0.71 -0.28
CA GLN A 321 15.90 -0.01 0.43
C GLN A 321 15.05 0.91 -0.47
N GLN A 322 15.46 1.17 -1.70
CA GLN A 322 14.69 1.96 -2.67
C GLN A 322 13.81 1.09 -3.58
N VAL A 323 13.72 -0.21 -3.27
CA VAL A 323 12.77 -1.13 -3.89
C VAL A 323 11.61 -1.33 -2.94
N ALA A 324 10.40 -0.98 -3.35
CA ALA A 324 9.20 -1.35 -2.62
C ALA A 324 8.79 -2.77 -3.00
N THR A 325 8.33 -3.54 -2.02
CA THR A 325 7.89 -4.92 -2.21
C THR A 325 6.45 -5.14 -1.75
N SER A 326 5.74 -5.98 -2.48
CA SER A 326 4.47 -6.57 -2.06
C SER A 326 4.62 -8.08 -2.10
N ILE A 327 4.40 -8.74 -0.97
CA ILE A 327 4.46 -10.20 -0.86
C ILE A 327 3.03 -10.71 -0.67
N ALA A 328 2.66 -11.76 -1.38
CA ALA A 328 1.34 -12.37 -1.26
C ALA A 328 1.31 -13.78 -1.84
N ARG A 329 0.33 -14.57 -1.41
CA ARG A 329 -0.14 -15.74 -2.12
C ARG A 329 -1.23 -15.35 -3.11
N THR A 330 -1.16 -15.82 -4.35
CA THR A 330 -2.24 -15.65 -5.34
C THR A 330 -3.23 -16.81 -5.24
N SER A 331 -4.45 -16.63 -5.75
CA SER A 331 -5.52 -17.64 -5.67
C SER A 331 -5.26 -18.94 -6.43
N ASP A 332 -4.22 -19.00 -7.26
CA ASP A 332 -3.69 -20.25 -7.86
C ASP A 332 -2.70 -20.98 -6.92
N GLY A 333 -2.43 -20.44 -5.73
CA GLY A 333 -1.60 -21.04 -4.70
C GLY A 333 -0.14 -20.59 -4.73
N HIS A 334 0.29 -19.84 -5.74
CA HIS A 334 1.68 -19.39 -5.87
C HIS A 334 2.05 -18.36 -4.82
N VAL A 335 3.31 -18.41 -4.36
CA VAL A 335 3.89 -17.34 -3.55
C VAL A 335 4.54 -16.34 -4.48
N ASN A 336 4.12 -15.07 -4.38
CA ASN A 336 4.53 -14.00 -5.28
C ASN A 336 5.24 -12.88 -4.50
N VAL A 337 6.22 -12.27 -5.15
CA VAL A 337 6.85 -11.02 -4.72
C VAL A 337 6.82 -10.04 -5.88
N PHE A 338 6.14 -8.92 -5.68
CA PHE A 338 6.07 -7.81 -6.63
C PHE A 338 7.09 -6.76 -6.22
N PHE A 339 7.86 -6.26 -7.19
CA PHE A 339 8.94 -5.30 -6.95
C PHE A 339 8.70 -4.03 -7.75
N ALA A 340 8.70 -2.89 -7.06
CA ALA A 340 8.75 -1.57 -7.67
C ALA A 340 10.10 -0.92 -7.36
N ASN A 341 10.94 -0.75 -8.39
CA ASN A 341 12.25 -0.12 -8.22
C ASN A 341 12.12 1.40 -8.38
N PHE A 342 12.46 2.14 -7.33
CA PHE A 342 12.54 3.61 -7.38
C PHE A 342 13.98 4.12 -7.32
N THR A 343 14.97 3.21 -7.33
CA THR A 343 16.38 3.59 -7.21
C THR A 343 16.81 4.53 -8.32
N GLY A 344 17.44 5.65 -7.94
CA GLY A 344 18.01 6.62 -8.88
C GLY A 344 17.01 7.58 -9.50
N LEU A 345 15.71 7.44 -9.24
CA LEU A 345 14.72 8.42 -9.68
C LEU A 345 14.96 9.77 -9.00
N VAL A 346 14.82 10.86 -9.76
CA VAL A 346 14.91 12.23 -9.24
C VAL A 346 13.79 13.05 -9.86
N GLY A 347 12.90 13.57 -9.02
CA GLY A 347 11.74 14.37 -9.45
C GLY A 347 12.13 15.54 -10.35
N GLY A 348 11.42 15.68 -11.47
CA GLY A 348 11.64 16.71 -12.50
C GLY A 348 12.98 16.62 -13.24
N LYS A 349 13.75 15.53 -13.06
CA LYS A 349 15.13 15.42 -13.59
C LYS A 349 15.44 14.07 -14.21
N ASN A 350 15.36 12.98 -13.44
CA ASN A 350 15.72 11.64 -13.89
C ASN A 350 14.54 10.67 -13.72
N PRO A 351 13.88 10.26 -14.83
CA PRO A 351 12.78 9.30 -14.77
C PRO A 351 13.23 7.85 -14.96
N VAL A 352 14.53 7.60 -15.11
CA VAL A 352 15.08 6.27 -15.40
C VAL A 352 15.78 5.71 -14.16
N GLN A 353 15.32 4.55 -13.72
CA GLN A 353 15.87 3.85 -12.57
C GLN A 353 17.30 3.37 -12.80
N THR A 354 18.09 3.37 -11.74
CA THR A 354 19.29 2.54 -11.64
C THR A 354 18.87 1.08 -11.40
N PRO A 355 19.28 0.12 -12.25
CA PRO A 355 18.93 -1.28 -12.07
C PRO A 355 19.43 -1.84 -10.74
N GLN A 356 18.57 -2.60 -10.06
CA GLN A 356 18.92 -3.31 -8.83
C GLN A 356 19.43 -4.72 -9.17
N THR A 357 20.63 -5.05 -8.68
CA THR A 357 21.30 -6.34 -8.91
C THR A 357 21.52 -7.06 -7.58
N GLY A 358 21.76 -8.37 -7.64
CA GLY A 358 21.98 -9.19 -6.44
C GLY A 358 20.72 -9.34 -5.57
N VAL A 359 19.54 -9.18 -6.16
CA VAL A 359 18.26 -9.39 -5.47
C VAL A 359 18.06 -10.88 -5.25
N GLU A 360 17.70 -11.26 -4.02
CA GLU A 360 17.44 -12.66 -3.65
C GLU A 360 16.06 -12.79 -3.00
N VAL A 361 15.34 -13.87 -3.35
CA VAL A 361 14.11 -14.28 -2.69
C VAL A 361 14.32 -15.65 -2.06
N THR A 362 14.10 -15.76 -0.76
CA THR A 362 14.21 -17.02 -0.01
C THR A 362 12.86 -17.40 0.55
N LEU A 363 12.45 -18.66 0.32
CA LEU A 363 11.18 -19.21 0.76
C LEU A 363 11.42 -20.35 1.74
N ALA A 364 10.60 -20.45 2.78
CA ALA A 364 10.52 -21.66 3.59
C ALA A 364 9.82 -22.77 2.78
N SER A 365 10.58 -23.71 2.24
CA SER A 365 10.05 -24.82 1.44
C SER A 365 10.96 -26.06 1.49
N LYS A 366 10.32 -27.22 1.63
CA LYS A 366 10.95 -28.55 1.58
C LYS A 366 10.86 -29.20 0.20
N SER A 367 10.10 -28.63 -0.74
CA SER A 367 9.92 -29.17 -2.09
C SER A 367 10.87 -28.53 -3.11
N GLN A 368 11.23 -29.30 -4.14
CA GLN A 368 11.92 -28.77 -5.32
C GLN A 368 10.95 -28.07 -6.28
N GLY A 369 10.36 -26.98 -5.81
CA GLY A 369 9.53 -26.11 -6.64
C GLY A 369 10.33 -25.29 -7.65
N ARG A 370 9.62 -24.57 -8.52
CA ARG A 370 10.20 -23.75 -9.60
C ARG A 370 9.93 -22.27 -9.35
N GLY A 371 10.95 -21.45 -9.59
CA GLY A 371 10.82 -20.00 -9.55
C GLY A 371 10.66 -19.43 -10.94
N PHE A 372 9.91 -18.35 -11.06
CA PHE A 372 9.72 -17.62 -12.30
C PHE A 372 9.88 -16.13 -12.06
N PHE A 373 10.30 -15.41 -13.10
CA PHE A 373 10.57 -13.98 -13.04
C PHE A 373 10.06 -13.27 -14.28
N LEU A 374 9.24 -12.24 -14.08
CA LEU A 374 8.67 -11.41 -15.14
C LEU A 374 9.12 -9.95 -14.91
N PRO A 375 10.11 -9.45 -15.65
CA PRO A 375 10.48 -8.04 -15.59
C PRO A 375 9.41 -7.17 -16.25
N PHE A 376 9.27 -5.92 -15.79
CA PHE A 376 8.31 -4.95 -16.34
C PHE A 376 8.52 -4.72 -17.84
N LEU A 377 7.47 -4.92 -18.64
CA LEU A 377 7.48 -4.89 -20.11
C LEU A 377 8.44 -5.90 -20.77
N GLY A 378 8.79 -6.98 -20.07
CA GLY A 378 9.58 -8.07 -20.63
C GLY A 378 8.85 -9.41 -20.55
N GLU A 379 9.60 -10.48 -20.76
CA GLU A 379 9.08 -11.85 -20.86
C GLU A 379 9.39 -12.68 -19.61
N THR A 380 8.53 -13.68 -19.37
CA THR A 380 8.71 -14.62 -18.24
C THR A 380 9.96 -15.47 -18.44
N GLN A 381 10.74 -15.61 -17.36
CA GLN A 381 11.96 -16.40 -17.30
C GLN A 381 11.85 -17.42 -16.16
N ALA A 382 12.21 -18.67 -16.44
CA ALA A 382 12.36 -19.68 -15.39
C ALA A 382 13.67 -19.48 -14.63
N LEU A 383 13.62 -19.60 -13.31
CA LEU A 383 14.76 -19.48 -12.41
C LEU A 383 15.06 -20.81 -11.72
N LYS A 384 16.35 -21.07 -11.50
CA LYS A 384 16.81 -22.21 -10.72
C LYS A 384 17.11 -21.76 -9.29
N GLY A 385 16.42 -22.36 -8.33
CA GLY A 385 16.66 -22.12 -6.91
C GLY A 385 17.81 -22.97 -6.38
N VAL A 386 18.42 -22.50 -5.29
CA VAL A 386 19.44 -23.23 -4.52
C VAL A 386 18.81 -23.66 -3.19
N GLN A 387 18.66 -24.97 -2.99
CA GLN A 387 18.12 -25.53 -1.74
C GLN A 387 19.16 -25.45 -0.62
N GLN A 388 18.75 -24.96 0.55
CA GLN A 388 19.55 -24.91 1.78
C GLN A 388 18.67 -25.34 2.96
N GLY A 389 18.78 -26.60 3.37
CA GLY A 389 17.94 -27.19 4.41
C GLY A 389 16.45 -27.10 4.05
N ASP A 390 15.67 -26.48 4.92
CA ASP A 390 14.21 -26.27 4.77
C ASP A 390 13.87 -24.97 4.00
N SER A 391 14.82 -24.43 3.23
CA SER A 391 14.61 -23.22 2.43
C SER A 391 15.18 -23.32 1.03
N ILE A 392 14.60 -22.55 0.11
CA ILE A 392 15.08 -22.39 -1.27
C ILE A 392 15.29 -20.91 -1.57
N THR A 393 16.46 -20.57 -2.13
CA THR A 393 16.83 -19.20 -2.49
C THR A 393 16.93 -19.07 -4.01
N PHE A 394 16.31 -18.02 -4.56
CA PHE A 394 16.41 -17.64 -5.96
C PHE A 394 17.15 -16.30 -6.08
N THR A 395 18.22 -16.27 -6.87
CA THR A 395 18.84 -15.03 -7.31
C THR A 395 18.10 -14.52 -8.55
N LEU A 396 17.60 -13.29 -8.48
CA LEU A 396 16.82 -12.71 -9.57
C LEU A 396 17.71 -12.02 -10.61
N PRO A 397 17.30 -11.97 -11.89
CA PRO A 397 17.88 -11.05 -12.86
C PRO A 397 17.75 -9.59 -12.40
N PRO A 398 18.54 -8.65 -12.97
CA PRO A 398 18.46 -7.24 -12.61
C PRO A 398 17.04 -6.67 -12.73
N ILE A 399 16.56 -6.00 -11.68
CA ILE A 399 15.27 -5.30 -11.68
C ILE A 399 15.52 -3.87 -12.14
N THR A 400 15.15 -3.57 -13.40
CA THR A 400 15.31 -2.23 -13.97
C THR A 400 14.25 -1.28 -13.44
N LYS A 401 12.98 -1.46 -13.83
CA LYS A 401 11.85 -0.61 -13.41
C LYS A 401 10.96 -1.30 -12.36
N GLY A 402 10.55 -2.52 -12.63
CA GLY A 402 9.81 -3.38 -11.69
C GLY A 402 9.84 -4.82 -12.17
N ALA A 403 9.38 -5.75 -11.35
CA ALA A 403 9.31 -7.16 -11.70
C ALA A 403 8.33 -7.91 -10.80
N VAL A 404 7.93 -9.10 -11.23
CA VAL A 404 7.23 -10.08 -10.39
C VAL A 404 8.05 -11.36 -10.36
N PHE A 405 8.29 -11.86 -9.15
CA PHE A 405 8.76 -13.22 -8.92
C PHE A 405 7.60 -14.07 -8.41
N TRP A 406 7.49 -15.32 -8.85
CA TRP A 406 6.62 -16.29 -8.19
C TRP A 406 7.24 -17.67 -8.10
N TYR A 407 6.76 -18.41 -7.10
CA TYR A 407 7.19 -19.77 -6.80
C TYR A 407 6.01 -20.74 -6.90
N GLU A 408 6.22 -21.79 -7.68
CA GLU A 408 5.30 -22.90 -7.90
C GLU A 408 5.87 -24.14 -7.19
N GLN A 409 5.12 -24.72 -6.25
CA GLN A 409 5.59 -25.78 -5.35
C GLN A 409 5.76 -27.16 -6.00
#